data_AF-A0A8C4SBP7-F1
#
_entry.id   AF-A0A8C4SBP7-F1
#
_cell.length_a   1.000
_cell.length_b   1.000
_cell.length_c   1.000
_cell.angle_alpha   90.00
_cell.angle_beta   90.00
_cell.angle_gamma   90.00
#
_symmetry.space_group_name_H-M   'P 1'
#
loop_
_entity.id
_entity.type
_entity.pdbx_description
1 polymer ?
#
loop_
_entity_poly.entity_id
_entity_poly.type
_entity_poly.pdbx_seq_one_letter_code
_entity_poly.pdbx_strand_id
1 'polypeptide(L)'
;MYPDCGRNAQSPINIETQSTKYDPSLQPIKPLGYDSKLGEYFNLSNNGHTVVMSLPNYMSLEGLPKKYSAVQLHLHWGSRGTEEGSEHQLNGKTYLAEVSLFHRSAEFLGFTVLCQVQRTSSKSLVLFNFVFSAGDYVSLHSFDVHELLPKQMDKYFRYNGSLTTPPCSQTVLWTVFAQSVQLSRQQVAVLSPFINEKRNLVHTVALYWRYGSWRKTLKAYQMHPFFMPRQFLSIDLCLAIDR
;
A
#
# COMPACT_ATOMS: atom_id res chain seq x y z
N MET A 1 27.97 0.03 -0.24
CA MET A 1 27.54 0.81 -1.43
C MET A 1 26.89 -0.16 -2.40
N TYR A 2 25.75 0.20 -3.01
CA TYR A 2 25.00 -0.67 -3.93
C TYR A 2 25.20 -0.19 -5.38
N PRO A 3 26.08 -0.84 -6.18
CA PRO A 3 26.50 -0.30 -7.48
C PRO A 3 25.36 -0.19 -8.50
N ASP A 4 24.38 -1.10 -8.42
CA ASP A 4 23.27 -1.14 -9.37
C ASP A 4 22.39 0.12 -9.30
N CYS A 5 22.36 0.82 -8.17
CA CYS A 5 21.57 2.05 -7.99
C CYS A 5 22.05 3.23 -8.85
N GLY A 6 23.26 3.17 -9.41
CA GLY A 6 23.81 4.19 -10.30
C GLY A 6 23.72 3.83 -11.80
N ARG A 7 23.03 2.75 -12.16
CA ARG A 7 22.89 2.32 -13.56
C ARG A 7 21.80 3.09 -14.30
N ASN A 8 21.65 2.83 -15.60
CA ASN A 8 20.87 3.68 -16.51
C ASN A 8 19.39 3.31 -16.64
N ALA A 9 18.96 2.14 -16.19
CA ALA A 9 17.57 1.66 -16.29
C ALA A 9 16.96 1.47 -14.90
N GLN A 10 16.99 2.55 -14.12
CA GLN A 10 16.47 2.61 -12.76
C GLN A 10 14.99 2.99 -12.74
N SER A 11 14.33 2.60 -11.66
CA SER A 11 12.98 2.98 -11.29
C SER A 11 13.01 3.78 -9.99
N PRO A 12 11.99 4.63 -9.73
CA PRO A 12 10.83 4.92 -10.59
C PRO A 12 11.17 5.83 -11.76
N ILE A 13 10.20 6.06 -12.66
CA ILE A 13 10.31 7.03 -13.76
C ILE A 13 9.10 7.96 -13.82
N ASN A 14 9.28 9.11 -14.48
CA ASN A 14 8.17 9.90 -14.99
C ASN A 14 7.71 9.34 -16.34
N ILE A 15 6.47 8.86 -16.41
CA ILE A 15 5.87 8.38 -17.65
C ILE A 15 5.26 9.57 -18.38
N GLU A 16 5.94 10.04 -19.40
CA GLU A 16 5.42 11.01 -20.36
C GLU A 16 4.49 10.31 -21.34
N THR A 17 3.18 10.42 -21.12
CA THR A 17 2.18 9.60 -21.84
C THR A 17 2.21 9.85 -23.35
N GLN A 18 2.56 11.06 -23.78
CA GLN A 18 2.70 11.41 -25.21
C GLN A 18 3.91 10.74 -25.88
N SER A 19 4.92 10.38 -25.10
CA SER A 19 6.14 9.70 -25.56
C SER A 19 6.00 8.16 -25.54
N THR A 20 4.87 7.64 -25.05
CA THR A 20 4.62 6.19 -24.98
C THR A 20 4.19 5.61 -26.32
N LYS A 21 4.53 4.34 -26.55
CA LYS A 21 4.13 3.60 -27.75
C LYS A 21 2.99 2.66 -27.39
N TYR A 22 1.91 2.72 -28.17
CA TYR A 22 0.83 1.75 -28.06
C TYR A 22 1.31 0.38 -28.53
N ASP A 23 1.07 -0.65 -27.72
CA ASP A 23 1.38 -2.04 -28.02
C ASP A 23 0.08 -2.86 -27.99
N PRO A 24 -0.47 -3.27 -29.15
CA PRO A 24 -1.71 -4.05 -29.21
C PRO A 24 -1.56 -5.48 -28.69
N SER A 25 -0.33 -5.97 -28.47
CA SER A 25 -0.10 -7.30 -27.90
C SER A 25 -0.37 -7.36 -26.40
N LEU A 26 -0.33 -6.21 -25.70
CA LEU A 26 -0.59 -6.10 -24.28
C LEU A 26 -2.06 -6.40 -23.97
N GLN A 27 -2.29 -7.48 -23.22
CA GLN A 27 -3.62 -7.92 -22.81
C GLN A 27 -4.01 -7.30 -21.47
N PRO A 28 -5.32 -7.23 -21.14
CA PRO A 28 -5.76 -6.85 -19.80
C PRO A 28 -5.15 -7.77 -18.74
N ILE A 29 -4.66 -7.17 -17.65
CA ILE A 29 -4.14 -7.94 -16.52
C ILE A 29 -5.29 -8.55 -15.74
N LYS A 30 -5.21 -9.86 -15.47
CA LYS A 30 -6.27 -10.62 -14.80
C LYS A 30 -5.78 -11.12 -13.44
N PRO A 31 -6.16 -10.45 -12.34
CA PRO A 31 -5.86 -10.92 -11.00
C PRO A 31 -6.74 -12.11 -10.65
N LEU A 32 -6.12 -13.23 -10.27
CA LEU A 32 -6.80 -14.45 -9.84
C LEU A 32 -6.60 -14.67 -8.35
N GLY A 33 -7.70 -14.95 -7.63
CA GLY A 33 -7.71 -15.21 -6.19
C GLY A 33 -7.62 -13.97 -5.30
N TYR A 34 -7.61 -12.76 -5.88
CA TYR A 34 -7.53 -11.48 -5.17
C TYR A 34 -8.81 -11.11 -4.42
N ASP A 35 -9.95 -11.62 -4.90
CA ASP A 35 -11.29 -11.50 -4.31
C ASP A 35 -11.58 -12.58 -3.25
N SER A 36 -10.68 -13.56 -3.14
CA SER A 36 -10.88 -14.73 -2.31
C SER A 36 -10.64 -14.43 -0.83
N LYS A 37 -11.67 -14.68 -0.02
CA LYS A 37 -11.64 -14.61 1.45
C LYS A 37 -11.50 -16.00 2.06
N LEU A 38 -10.69 -16.87 1.44
CA LEU A 38 -10.30 -18.14 2.06
C LEU A 38 -9.72 -17.78 3.42
N GLY A 39 -10.25 -18.38 4.49
CA GLY A 39 -10.14 -17.95 5.90
C GLY A 39 -8.72 -17.94 6.49
N GLU A 40 -7.81 -17.28 5.81
CA GLU A 40 -6.43 -17.03 6.14
C GLU A 40 -6.30 -15.65 6.78
N TYR A 41 -5.11 -15.41 7.33
CA TYR A 41 -4.73 -14.11 7.82
C TYR A 41 -3.64 -13.53 6.92
N PHE A 42 -3.72 -12.24 6.64
CA PHE A 42 -2.62 -11.50 6.05
C PHE A 42 -1.73 -10.94 7.15
N ASN A 43 -0.43 -11.13 6.98
CA ASN A 43 0.56 -10.62 7.90
C ASN A 43 1.07 -9.29 7.39
N LEU A 44 0.89 -8.25 8.21
CA LEU A 44 1.37 -6.91 7.95
C LEU A 44 2.49 -6.58 8.92
N SER A 45 3.52 -5.91 8.42
CA SER A 45 4.66 -5.45 9.22
C SER A 45 5.14 -4.09 8.75
N ASN A 46 5.61 -3.27 9.69
CA ASN A 46 6.36 -2.06 9.36
C ASN A 46 7.85 -2.36 9.51
N ASN A 47 8.59 -2.36 8.41
CA ASN A 47 10.01 -2.70 8.42
C ASN A 47 10.92 -1.49 8.68
N GLY A 48 10.36 -0.35 9.08
CA GLY A 48 11.06 0.93 9.27
C GLY A 48 11.21 1.76 8.01
N HIS A 49 10.89 1.22 6.84
CA HIS A 49 10.89 1.93 5.56
C HIS A 49 9.49 2.00 4.93
N THR A 50 8.70 0.96 5.08
CA THR A 50 7.35 0.85 4.53
C THR A 50 6.50 -0.11 5.36
N VAL A 51 5.19 -0.09 5.13
CA VAL A 51 4.30 -1.16 5.56
C VAL A 51 4.24 -2.21 4.46
N VAL A 52 4.61 -3.43 4.81
CA VAL A 52 4.58 -4.61 3.96
C VAL A 52 3.45 -5.53 4.37
N MET A 53 2.70 -6.05 3.40
CA MET A 53 1.75 -7.15 3.59
C MET A 53 2.19 -8.36 2.76
N SER A 54 2.35 -9.51 3.41
CA SER A 54 2.60 -10.77 2.71
C SER A 54 1.34 -11.23 1.98
N LEU A 55 1.49 -11.67 0.73
CA LEU A 55 0.39 -12.20 -0.09
C LEU A 55 0.57 -13.71 -0.31
N PRO A 56 -0.51 -14.48 -0.27
CA PRO A 56 -0.43 -15.93 -0.47
C PRO A 56 -0.15 -16.26 -1.95
N ASN A 57 0.58 -17.36 -2.17
CA ASN A 57 1.06 -17.74 -3.51
C ASN A 57 -0.04 -18.23 -4.48
N TYR A 58 -1.24 -18.53 -3.97
CA TYR A 58 -2.40 -18.85 -4.79
C TYR A 58 -2.93 -17.61 -5.54
N MET A 59 -2.69 -16.41 -5.00
CA MET A 59 -2.95 -15.17 -5.72
C MET A 59 -1.96 -15.05 -6.86
N SER A 60 -2.46 -14.77 -8.07
CA SER A 60 -1.59 -14.70 -9.26
C SER A 60 -2.14 -13.75 -10.31
N LEU A 61 -1.29 -13.42 -11.28
CA LEU A 61 -1.66 -12.63 -12.45
C LEU A 61 -1.61 -13.48 -13.72
N GLU A 62 -2.67 -13.34 -14.52
CA GLU A 62 -2.75 -13.76 -15.91
C GLU A 62 -2.85 -12.55 -16.85
N GLY A 63 -2.86 -12.78 -18.17
CA GLY A 63 -2.75 -11.72 -19.18
C GLY A 63 -1.31 -11.26 -19.44
N LEU A 64 -0.34 -12.05 -18.96
CA LEU A 64 1.10 -11.88 -19.17
C LEU A 64 1.68 -13.12 -19.88
N PRO A 65 2.87 -13.03 -20.50
CA PRO A 65 3.50 -14.16 -21.17
C PRO A 65 3.75 -15.37 -20.24
N LYS A 66 3.86 -15.14 -18.94
CA LYS A 66 4.03 -16.15 -17.90
C LYS A 66 2.98 -15.90 -16.81
N LYS A 67 2.62 -16.95 -16.06
CA LYS A 67 1.88 -16.80 -14.80
C LYS A 67 2.83 -16.31 -13.71
N TYR A 68 2.44 -15.27 -12.98
CA TYR A 68 3.21 -14.73 -11.86
C TYR A 68 2.41 -14.86 -10.56
N SER A 69 2.98 -15.51 -9.55
CA SER A 69 2.36 -15.64 -8.22
C SER A 69 2.69 -14.42 -7.36
N ALA A 70 1.72 -13.93 -6.59
CA ALA A 70 1.92 -12.84 -5.66
C ALA A 70 2.89 -13.23 -4.55
N VAL A 71 3.63 -12.24 -4.05
CA VAL A 71 4.59 -12.40 -2.95
C VAL A 71 4.25 -11.45 -1.81
N GLN A 72 4.14 -10.17 -2.13
CA GLN A 72 3.86 -9.13 -1.15
C GLN A 72 3.25 -7.91 -1.83
N LEU A 73 2.73 -7.01 -1.02
CA LEU A 73 2.58 -5.62 -1.40
C LEU A 73 3.17 -4.69 -0.34
N HIS A 74 3.50 -3.48 -0.75
CA HIS A 74 3.92 -2.42 0.15
C HIS A 74 3.48 -1.05 -0.36
N LEU A 75 3.61 -0.04 0.50
CA LEU A 75 3.16 1.31 0.20
C LEU A 75 4.32 2.31 0.20
N HIS A 76 4.26 3.28 -0.69
CA HIS A 76 5.06 4.50 -0.64
C HIS A 76 4.11 5.67 -0.37
N TRP A 77 4.53 6.58 0.49
CA TRP A 77 3.76 7.77 0.83
C TRP A 77 4.68 8.93 1.18
N GLY A 78 4.13 10.14 1.07
CA GLY A 78 4.84 11.39 1.25
C GLY A 78 5.01 11.79 2.71
N SER A 79 5.61 12.96 2.91
CA SER A 79 5.70 13.60 4.23
C SER A 79 4.39 14.29 4.63
N ARG A 80 4.23 14.62 5.92
CA ARG A 80 2.96 15.11 6.46
C ARG A 80 2.59 16.43 5.80
N GLY A 81 1.36 16.51 5.31
CA GLY A 81 0.83 17.72 4.68
C GLY A 81 1.26 17.88 3.22
N THR A 82 1.97 16.91 2.65
CA THR A 82 2.24 16.84 1.21
C THR A 82 1.19 15.99 0.52
N GLU A 83 0.85 16.34 -0.72
CA GLU A 83 0.06 15.49 -1.62
C GLU A 83 0.97 14.70 -2.58
N GLU A 84 2.26 14.59 -2.25
CA GLU A 84 3.32 14.01 -3.09
C GLU A 84 4.01 12.88 -2.33
N GLY A 85 3.81 11.64 -2.79
CA GLY A 85 4.29 10.44 -2.11
C GLY A 85 4.38 9.19 -2.95
N SER A 86 3.90 9.23 -4.20
CA SER A 86 4.20 8.19 -5.17
C SER A 86 5.64 8.25 -5.64
N GLU A 87 6.19 7.10 -6.00
CA GLU A 87 7.51 7.01 -6.61
C GLU A 87 7.41 7.34 -8.10
N HIS A 88 6.46 6.72 -8.81
CA HIS A 88 6.17 7.00 -10.21
C HIS A 88 5.38 8.30 -10.40
N GLN A 89 5.55 8.90 -11.58
CA GLN A 89 4.83 10.09 -12.01
C GLN A 89 4.18 9.86 -13.37
N LEU A 90 3.07 10.54 -13.64
CA LEU A 90 2.44 10.59 -14.97
C LEU A 90 2.47 12.04 -15.46
N ASN A 91 3.18 12.33 -16.55
CA ASN A 91 3.34 13.69 -17.10
C ASN A 91 3.81 14.73 -16.05
N GLY A 92 4.75 14.34 -15.19
CA GLY A 92 5.29 15.18 -14.11
C GLY A 92 4.36 15.31 -12.90
N LYS A 93 3.17 14.67 -12.91
CA LYS A 93 2.27 14.64 -11.77
C LYS A 93 2.67 13.53 -10.79
N THR A 94 2.95 13.92 -9.56
CA THR A 94 3.04 13.04 -8.38
C THR A 94 1.65 12.77 -7.80
N TYR A 95 1.55 11.66 -7.09
CA TYR A 95 0.33 11.21 -6.43
C TYR A 95 0.59 11.10 -4.94
N LEU A 96 -0.48 11.05 -4.13
CA LEU A 96 -0.36 11.06 -2.68
C LEU A 96 0.43 9.86 -2.13
N ALA A 97 0.20 8.70 -2.73
CA ALA A 97 0.78 7.44 -2.34
C ALA A 97 0.84 6.50 -3.55
N GLU A 98 1.57 5.41 -3.39
CA GLU A 98 1.70 4.34 -4.38
C GLU A 98 1.66 2.99 -3.69
N VAL A 99 0.84 2.06 -4.19
CA VAL A 99 0.80 0.67 -3.72
C VAL A 99 1.53 -0.19 -4.73
N SER A 100 2.63 -0.79 -4.31
CA SER A 100 3.46 -1.67 -5.12
C SER A 100 3.24 -3.11 -4.71
N LEU A 101 2.71 -3.92 -5.63
CA LEU A 101 2.56 -5.36 -5.52
C LEU A 101 3.70 -6.05 -6.27
N PHE A 102 4.30 -7.05 -5.65
CA PHE A 102 5.38 -7.83 -6.25
C PHE A 102 4.93 -9.27 -6.48
N HIS A 103 5.23 -9.75 -7.69
CA HIS A 103 4.95 -11.10 -8.12
C HIS A 103 6.21 -11.78 -8.64
N ARG A 104 6.18 -13.11 -8.62
CA ARG A 104 7.31 -13.94 -9.00
C ARG A 104 6.89 -15.07 -9.92
N SER A 105 7.71 -15.30 -10.95
CA SER A 105 7.78 -16.56 -11.70
C SER A 105 9.23 -17.06 -11.65
N ALA A 106 9.94 -17.10 -12.78
CA ALA A 106 11.40 -17.15 -12.83
C ALA A 106 12.04 -15.77 -12.61
N GLU A 107 11.31 -14.70 -12.95
CA GLU A 107 11.72 -13.29 -12.83
C GLU A 107 10.73 -12.53 -11.93
N PHE A 108 11.11 -11.32 -11.50
CA PHE A 108 10.24 -10.42 -10.73
C PHE A 108 9.39 -9.55 -11.65
N LEU A 109 8.10 -9.45 -11.32
CA LEU A 109 7.19 -8.49 -11.91
C LEU A 109 6.80 -7.49 -10.82
N GLY A 110 6.96 -6.21 -11.11
CA GLY A 110 6.47 -5.10 -10.31
C GLY A 110 5.13 -4.63 -10.86
N PHE A 111 4.12 -4.60 -10.01
CA PHE A 111 2.78 -4.14 -10.35
C PHE A 111 2.46 -2.96 -9.42
N THR A 112 2.18 -1.77 -9.95
CA THR A 112 1.97 -0.59 -9.11
C THR A 112 0.71 0.18 -9.44
N VAL A 113 0.08 0.69 -8.37
CA VAL A 113 -1.18 1.42 -8.38
C VAL A 113 -0.98 2.77 -7.70
N LEU A 114 -1.17 3.84 -8.47
CA LEU A 114 -1.12 5.22 -7.96
C LEU A 114 -2.38 5.55 -7.16
N CYS A 115 -2.22 6.29 -6.07
CA CYS A 115 -3.31 6.64 -5.17
C CYS A 115 -3.56 8.15 -5.13
N GLN A 116 -4.81 8.58 -5.29
CA GLN A 116 -5.21 9.98 -5.20
C GLN A 116 -6.35 10.18 -4.19
N VAL A 117 -6.57 11.41 -3.75
CA VAL A 117 -7.59 11.72 -2.73
C VAL A 117 -8.95 11.97 -3.37
N GLN A 118 -10.01 11.37 -2.80
CA GLN A 118 -11.39 11.71 -3.12
C GLN A 118 -12.27 11.82 -1.87
N ARG A 119 -13.51 12.31 -2.04
CA ARG A 119 -14.51 12.38 -0.95
C ARG A 119 -15.03 11.01 -0.53
N THR A 120 -14.94 10.00 -1.38
CA THR A 120 -15.46 8.63 -1.15
C THR A 120 -14.30 7.64 -0.95
N SER A 121 -14.40 6.76 0.07
CA SER A 121 -13.36 5.77 0.43
C SER A 121 -13.55 4.42 -0.25
N SER A 122 -12.44 3.74 -0.56
CA SER A 122 -12.39 2.26 -0.51
C SER A 122 -12.27 1.81 0.96
N LYS A 123 -12.83 0.68 1.39
CA LYS A 123 -12.77 0.25 2.80
C LYS A 123 -11.44 -0.41 3.17
N SER A 124 -10.73 -0.89 2.18
CA SER A 124 -9.64 -1.86 2.27
C SER A 124 -8.29 -1.24 2.68
N LEU A 125 -8.02 0.04 2.36
CA LEU A 125 -6.77 0.71 2.78
C LEU A 125 -6.77 1.16 4.25
N VAL A 126 -7.89 1.03 4.97
CA VAL A 126 -7.97 1.30 6.42
C VAL A 126 -7.18 0.27 7.23
N LEU A 127 -6.82 -0.86 6.61
CA LEU A 127 -6.16 -1.98 7.28
C LEU A 127 -4.69 -1.75 7.60
N PHE A 128 -4.06 -0.75 7.00
CA PHE A 128 -2.66 -0.43 7.31
C PHE A 128 -2.49 0.31 8.63
N ASN A 129 -3.58 0.75 9.26
CA ASN A 129 -3.63 1.53 10.49
C ASN A 129 -3.12 0.82 11.77
N PHE A 130 -2.59 -0.40 11.69
CA PHE A 130 -2.26 -1.21 12.87
C PHE A 130 -0.76 -1.38 13.11
N VAL A 131 0.11 -0.91 12.21
CA VAL A 131 1.57 -1.11 12.28
C VAL A 131 2.37 0.20 12.26
N PHE A 132 2.16 1.05 13.26
CA PHE A 132 2.66 2.43 13.27
C PHE A 132 4.18 2.59 13.33
N SER A 133 4.86 1.76 14.12
CA SER A 133 6.28 1.88 14.44
C SER A 133 7.10 0.85 13.67
N ALA A 134 8.35 1.18 13.38
CA ALA A 134 9.30 0.20 12.86
C ALA A 134 9.37 -1.02 13.79
N GLY A 135 9.23 -2.22 13.23
CA GLY A 135 9.16 -3.48 13.96
C GLY A 135 7.75 -3.90 14.36
N ASP A 136 6.73 -3.04 14.22
CA ASP A 136 5.35 -3.43 14.47
C ASP A 136 4.91 -4.53 13.49
N TYR A 137 4.10 -5.44 14.01
CA TYR A 137 3.58 -6.59 13.29
C TYR A 137 2.13 -6.88 13.71
N VAL A 138 1.28 -7.20 12.74
CA VAL A 138 -0.12 -7.57 12.99
C VAL A 138 -0.58 -8.63 11.99
N SER A 139 -1.46 -9.51 12.46
CA SER A 139 -2.16 -10.47 11.61
C SER A 139 -3.61 -10.02 11.44
N LEU A 140 -4.03 -9.80 10.20
CA LEU A 140 -5.36 -9.31 9.84
C LEU A 140 -6.15 -10.41 9.16
N HIS A 141 -7.46 -10.49 9.43
CA HIS A 141 -8.32 -11.35 8.64
C HIS A 141 -8.20 -11.01 7.14
N SER A 142 -8.16 -12.04 6.30
CA SER A 142 -8.14 -11.89 4.85
C SER A 142 -9.29 -10.98 4.39
N PHE A 143 -8.98 -10.09 3.46
CA PHE A 143 -9.94 -9.18 2.83
C PHE A 143 -9.80 -9.25 1.31
N ASP A 144 -10.76 -8.65 0.62
CA ASP A 144 -10.73 -8.55 -0.84
C ASP A 144 -9.64 -7.57 -1.28
N VAL A 145 -8.51 -8.11 -1.75
CA VAL A 145 -7.35 -7.34 -2.24
C VAL A 145 -7.67 -6.70 -3.60
N HIS A 146 -8.67 -7.20 -4.34
CA HIS A 146 -9.12 -6.59 -5.59
C HIS A 146 -9.64 -5.16 -5.38
N GLU A 147 -10.15 -4.84 -4.18
CA GLU A 147 -10.54 -3.46 -3.84
C GLU A 147 -9.36 -2.46 -3.81
N LEU A 148 -8.11 -2.96 -3.74
CA LEU A 148 -6.90 -2.14 -3.84
C LEU A 148 -6.47 -1.87 -5.29
N LEU A 149 -7.12 -2.51 -6.27
CA LEU A 149 -6.76 -2.44 -7.67
C LEU A 149 -7.63 -1.43 -8.43
N PRO A 150 -7.14 -0.87 -9.55
CA PRO A 150 -7.94 -0.04 -10.43
C PRO A 150 -9.12 -0.82 -11.03
N LYS A 151 -10.18 -0.10 -11.42
CA LYS A 151 -11.33 -0.71 -12.10
C LYS A 151 -11.00 -1.10 -13.54
N GLN A 152 -10.16 -0.31 -14.22
CA GLN A 152 -9.70 -0.54 -15.59
C GLN A 152 -8.31 -1.19 -15.55
N MET A 153 -8.30 -2.51 -15.70
CA MET A 153 -7.09 -3.34 -15.67
C MET A 153 -6.43 -3.51 -17.05
N ASP A 154 -7.01 -2.88 -18.08
CA ASP A 154 -6.58 -2.87 -19.48
C ASP A 154 -5.79 -1.60 -19.86
N LYS A 155 -5.75 -0.59 -19.00
CA LYS A 155 -5.02 0.67 -19.24
C LYS A 155 -3.83 0.82 -18.31
N TYR A 156 -2.67 0.46 -18.82
CA TYR A 156 -1.43 0.51 -18.08
C TYR A 156 -0.24 0.80 -19.00
N PHE A 157 0.86 1.20 -18.38
CA PHE A 157 2.16 1.35 -19.01
C PHE A 157 3.07 0.20 -18.57
N ARG A 158 3.95 -0.23 -19.48
CA ARG A 158 4.87 -1.35 -19.26
C ARG A 158 6.29 -0.94 -19.61
N TYR A 159 7.25 -1.21 -18.74
CA TYR A 159 8.66 -0.96 -19.01
C TYR A 159 9.58 -1.88 -18.18
N ASN A 160 10.83 -2.06 -18.64
CA ASN A 160 11.88 -2.73 -17.87
C ASN A 160 12.58 -1.71 -16.97
N GLY A 161 12.69 -2.00 -15.69
CA GLY A 161 13.33 -1.13 -14.71
C GLY A 161 13.98 -1.91 -13.57
N SER A 162 14.04 -1.28 -12.40
CA SER A 162 14.73 -1.81 -11.22
C SER A 162 13.82 -1.92 -10.00
N LEU A 163 14.36 -2.53 -8.94
CA LEU A 163 13.89 -2.25 -7.59
C LEU A 163 14.10 -0.75 -7.28
N THR A 164 13.13 -0.12 -6.61
CA THR A 164 13.21 1.29 -6.18
C THR A 164 13.96 1.46 -4.85
N THR A 165 14.38 0.35 -4.26
CA THR A 165 15.19 0.30 -3.05
C THR A 165 16.44 -0.55 -3.28
N PRO A 166 17.52 -0.34 -2.49
CA PRO A 166 18.70 -1.19 -2.57
C PRO A 166 18.38 -2.69 -2.51
N PRO A 167 19.00 -3.53 -3.37
CA PRO A 167 20.20 -3.22 -4.16
C PRO A 167 19.94 -2.52 -5.50
N CYS A 168 18.71 -2.12 -5.83
CA CYS A 168 18.34 -1.45 -7.09
C CYS A 168 18.63 -2.28 -8.37
N SER A 169 18.57 -3.61 -8.25
CA SER A 169 18.81 -4.51 -9.38
C SER A 169 17.78 -4.29 -10.50
N GLN A 170 18.27 -4.22 -11.74
CA GLN A 170 17.48 -3.96 -12.95
C GLN A 170 16.80 -5.23 -13.47
N THR A 171 15.92 -5.81 -12.67
CA THR A 171 15.29 -7.11 -12.92
C THR A 171 13.78 -7.07 -12.87
N VAL A 172 13.18 -5.87 -12.88
CA VAL A 172 11.75 -5.68 -12.65
C VAL A 172 11.08 -5.28 -13.95
N LEU A 173 10.12 -6.10 -14.39
CA LEU A 173 9.16 -5.70 -15.42
C LEU A 173 8.01 -4.95 -14.73
N TRP A 174 7.94 -3.63 -14.93
CA TRP A 174 6.98 -2.75 -14.25
C TRP A 174 5.67 -2.63 -15.03
N THR A 175 4.55 -2.76 -14.33
CA THR A 175 3.21 -2.40 -14.82
C THR A 175 2.66 -1.26 -13.96
N VAL A 176 2.46 -0.09 -14.56
CA VAL A 176 1.94 1.11 -13.89
C VAL A 176 0.55 1.42 -14.45
N PHE A 177 -0.50 1.34 -13.64
CA PHE A 177 -1.86 1.61 -14.13
C PHE A 177 -2.10 3.10 -14.38
N ALA A 178 -2.78 3.40 -15.47
CA ALA A 178 -3.16 4.78 -15.80
C ALA A 178 -4.27 5.31 -14.88
N GLN A 179 -5.16 4.42 -14.42
CA GLN A 179 -6.20 4.76 -13.46
C GLN A 179 -5.66 4.64 -12.03
N SER A 180 -5.74 5.74 -11.29
CA SER A 180 -5.45 5.76 -9.85
C SER A 180 -6.61 5.23 -9.01
N VAL A 181 -6.28 4.69 -7.84
CA VAL A 181 -7.24 4.30 -6.81
C VAL A 181 -7.49 5.48 -5.87
N GLN A 182 -8.73 5.56 -5.38
CA GLN A 182 -9.22 6.68 -4.61
C GLN A 182 -9.15 6.39 -3.11
N LEU A 183 -8.48 7.28 -2.38
CA LEU A 183 -8.38 7.26 -0.92
C LEU A 183 -9.27 8.36 -0.33
N SER A 184 -10.00 8.05 0.73
CA SER A 184 -10.62 9.11 1.53
C SER A 184 -9.58 9.87 2.33
N ARG A 185 -9.85 11.15 2.61
CA ARG A 185 -9.03 11.97 3.52
C ARG A 185 -8.73 11.30 4.87
N GLN A 186 -9.62 10.45 5.37
CA GLN A 186 -9.42 9.69 6.60
C GLN A 186 -8.31 8.65 6.45
N GLN A 187 -8.26 7.94 5.33
CA GLN A 187 -7.20 6.96 5.03
C GLN A 187 -5.85 7.65 4.84
N VAL A 188 -5.85 8.77 4.13
CA VAL A 188 -4.65 9.62 3.97
C VAL A 188 -4.11 10.12 5.32
N ALA A 189 -5.03 10.56 6.20
CA ALA A 189 -4.66 11.05 7.52
C ALA A 189 -4.06 9.96 8.41
N VAL A 190 -4.28 8.67 8.12
CA VAL A 190 -3.59 7.58 8.83
C VAL A 190 -2.26 7.19 8.20
N LEU A 191 -2.05 7.41 6.91
CA LEU A 191 -0.70 7.39 6.33
C LEU A 191 0.20 8.50 6.92
N SER A 192 -0.41 9.59 7.41
CA SER A 192 0.30 10.75 7.99
C SER A 192 1.05 10.52 9.34
N PRO A 193 0.58 9.71 10.31
CA PRO A 193 1.31 9.42 11.55
C PRO A 193 2.49 8.45 11.42
N PHE A 194 2.67 7.73 10.30
CA PHE A 194 3.91 7.00 10.02
C PHE A 194 5.12 7.93 9.76
N ILE A 195 4.89 9.25 9.85
CA ILE A 195 5.79 10.35 9.48
C ILE A 195 6.38 11.01 10.74
N ASN A 196 6.72 10.25 11.78
CA ASN A 196 7.47 10.77 12.93
C ASN A 196 8.28 9.68 13.62
N GLU A 197 9.59 9.92 13.78
CA GLU A 197 10.44 9.16 14.71
C GLU A 197 10.12 9.46 16.19
N LYS A 198 9.32 10.50 16.51
CA LYS A 198 9.02 10.87 17.90
C LYS A 198 7.65 11.51 18.10
N ARG A 199 6.58 10.73 18.30
CA ARG A 199 5.40 11.17 19.08
C ARG A 199 4.74 10.04 19.87
N ASN A 200 4.42 10.34 21.13
CA ASN A 200 3.76 9.47 22.10
C ASN A 200 2.34 9.06 21.67
N LEU A 201 2.00 7.79 21.95
CA LEU A 201 0.73 7.08 21.69
C LEU A 201 -0.56 7.86 22.04
N VAL A 202 -0.48 8.82 22.97
CA VAL A 202 -1.62 9.59 23.49
C VAL A 202 -2.32 10.45 22.42
N HIS A 203 -1.57 10.99 21.45
CA HIS A 203 -2.17 11.83 20.40
C HIS A 203 -2.90 11.03 19.30
N THR A 204 -2.46 9.79 19.04
CA THR A 204 -3.11 8.93 18.05
C THR A 204 -4.48 8.49 18.58
N VAL A 205 -4.56 8.08 19.85
CA VAL A 205 -5.84 7.74 20.51
C VAL A 205 -6.82 8.92 20.52
N ALA A 206 -6.34 10.15 20.69
CA ALA A 206 -7.17 11.36 20.66
C ALA A 206 -7.77 11.65 19.27
N LEU A 207 -7.04 11.43 18.18
CA LEU A 207 -7.59 11.50 16.81
C LEU A 207 -8.65 10.41 16.61
N TYR A 208 -8.42 9.18 17.07
CA TYR A 208 -9.40 8.09 17.00
C TYR A 208 -10.67 8.37 17.82
N TRP A 209 -10.56 9.01 18.99
CA TRP A 209 -11.70 9.43 19.80
C TRP A 209 -12.52 10.55 19.14
N ARG A 210 -11.86 11.52 18.51
CA ARG A 210 -12.53 12.64 17.83
C ARG A 210 -13.35 12.23 16.60
N TYR A 211 -13.02 11.08 15.97
CA TYR A 211 -13.70 10.58 14.77
C TYR A 211 -14.60 9.33 14.98
N GLY A 212 -14.80 8.87 16.22
CA GLY A 212 -15.90 7.97 16.62
C GLY A 212 -16.01 6.56 15.97
N SER A 213 -15.04 6.13 15.15
CA SER A 213 -15.20 4.97 14.26
C SER A 213 -14.61 3.64 14.78
N TRP A 214 -13.89 3.66 15.90
CA TRP A 214 -13.06 2.51 16.29
C TRP A 214 -13.87 1.23 16.59
N ARG A 215 -15.02 1.33 17.28
CA ARG A 215 -15.87 0.16 17.60
C ARG A 215 -16.52 -0.47 16.36
N LYS A 216 -16.81 0.34 15.34
CA LYS A 216 -17.39 -0.15 14.07
C LYS A 216 -16.31 -0.83 13.23
N THR A 217 -15.09 -0.30 13.23
CA THR A 217 -13.96 -0.85 12.46
C THR A 217 -13.47 -2.17 13.07
N LEU A 218 -13.30 -2.26 14.39
CA LEU A 218 -12.92 -3.52 15.06
C LEU A 218 -13.99 -4.61 14.92
N LYS A 219 -15.28 -4.26 15.02
CA LYS A 219 -16.37 -5.22 14.77
C LYS A 219 -16.46 -5.65 13.31
N ALA A 220 -16.20 -4.73 12.36
CA ALA A 220 -16.21 -5.04 10.94
C ALA A 220 -15.08 -6.00 10.52
N TYR A 221 -13.95 -5.99 11.24
CA TYR A 221 -12.78 -6.83 10.95
C TYR A 221 -12.49 -7.90 12.01
N GLN A 222 -13.41 -8.16 12.95
CA GLN A 222 -13.35 -9.23 13.95
C GLN A 222 -12.00 -9.39 14.68
N MET A 223 -11.31 -8.29 14.98
CA MET A 223 -10.01 -8.35 15.66
C MET A 223 -10.18 -8.66 17.16
N HIS A 224 -9.40 -9.63 17.67
CA HIS A 224 -9.39 -9.98 19.10
C HIS A 224 -8.72 -8.88 19.95
N PRO A 225 -9.28 -8.52 21.12
CA PRO A 225 -8.76 -7.46 21.98
C PRO A 225 -7.42 -7.76 22.68
N PHE A 226 -6.81 -8.92 22.42
CA PHE A 226 -5.59 -9.38 23.12
C PHE A 226 -4.28 -8.76 22.61
N PHE A 227 -4.29 -7.99 21.51
CA PHE A 227 -3.13 -7.22 21.04
C PHE A 227 -3.24 -5.76 21.50
N MET A 228 -3.17 -5.55 22.82
CA MET A 228 -2.70 -4.27 23.36
C MET A 228 -1.30 -4.49 23.94
N PRO A 229 -0.30 -3.65 23.61
CA PRO A 229 0.96 -3.63 24.33
C PRO A 229 0.67 -3.46 25.83
N ARG A 230 1.35 -4.23 26.69
CA ARG A 230 1.17 -4.26 28.16
C ARG A 230 1.36 -2.90 28.88
N GLN A 231 1.55 -1.78 28.18
CA GLN A 231 1.73 -0.44 28.75
C GLN A 231 0.41 0.33 28.99
N PHE A 232 -0.77 -0.23 28.66
CA PHE A 232 -2.04 0.50 28.74
C PHE A 232 -2.89 0.26 30.00
N LEU A 233 -2.39 -0.47 31.01
CA LEU A 233 -3.20 -0.83 32.19
C LEU A 233 -3.17 0.17 33.36
N SER A 234 -2.55 1.34 33.22
CA SER A 234 -2.50 2.32 34.31
C SER A 234 -2.48 3.76 33.83
N ILE A 235 -3.58 4.23 33.25
CA ILE A 235 -3.84 5.68 33.19
C ILE A 235 -5.31 5.89 33.56
N ASP A 236 -5.57 5.90 34.86
CA ASP A 236 -6.73 6.60 35.42
C ASP A 236 -6.50 8.10 35.22
N LEU A 237 -7.31 8.73 34.37
CA LEU A 237 -7.39 10.19 34.32
C LEU A 237 -8.86 10.60 34.21
N CYS A 238 -9.33 11.16 35.33
CA CYS A 238 -10.66 11.68 35.57
C CYS A 238 -11.15 12.62 34.46
N LEU A 239 -12.42 12.43 34.09
CA LEU A 239 -13.23 13.41 33.36
C LEU A 239 -13.61 14.56 34.31
N ALA A 240 -13.13 15.77 34.03
CA ALA A 240 -13.80 16.99 34.46
C ALA A 240 -14.65 17.50 33.30
N ILE A 241 -15.96 17.40 33.49
CA ILE A 241 -17.00 18.05 32.69
C ILE A 241 -16.90 19.55 32.94
N ASP A 242 -17.01 20.38 31.91
CA ASP A 242 -17.70 21.66 32.10
C ASP A 242 -18.57 21.99 30.88
N ARG A 243 -19.65 22.73 31.20
CA ARG A 243 -20.94 22.84 30.49
C ARG A 243 -20.91 23.55 29.14
#